data_AF-A0ABD1XER0-F1
#
_entry.id   AF-A0ABD1XER0-F1
#
_cell.length_a   1.000
_cell.length_b   1.000
_cell.length_c   1.000
_cell.angle_alpha   90.00
_cell.angle_beta   90.00
_cell.angle_gamma   90.00
#
_symmetry.space_group_name_H-M   'P 1'
#
loop_
_entity.id
_entity.type
_entity.pdbx_description
1 polymer ?
#
loop_
_entity_poly.entity_id
_entity_poly.type
_entity_poly.pdbx_seq_one_letter_code
_entity_poly.pdbx_strand_id
1 'polypeptide(L)'
;MKDGDDSVLMEQSKFLGKVSVYDANCAALVEGLTAAAEAGVKILHVYCNSHTLVNQVSGEWKSNIPKRTRRLRQILEKREQFELFSIERAENHQNVYTASLALEAIRKKRVEVFFKRSKVDVPASQNDDYSSGSLKNVEQCPICVEKVSTTGVFRVKGCLHWFCVSCLTQHVEIRVKSNQVPVKCPQDCSNFINIDQYQNILSPELFEDYAKLVLHNPQT
;
A
#
# COMPACT_ATOMS: atom_id res chain seq x y z
N MET A 1 18.17 7.99 4.16
CA MET A 1 18.60 7.33 5.42
C MET A 1 19.26 8.39 6.27
N LYS A 2 18.87 8.47 7.53
CA LYS A 2 19.44 9.37 8.52
C LYS A 2 19.93 8.57 9.72
N ASP A 3 20.88 9.09 10.48
CA ASP A 3 21.26 8.53 11.78
C ASP A 3 20.33 9.01 12.91
N GLY A 4 20.67 8.68 14.16
CA GLY A 4 19.89 9.07 15.33
C GLY A 4 19.91 10.58 15.63
N ASP A 5 20.88 11.31 15.08
CA ASP A 5 21.00 12.77 15.20
C ASP A 5 20.31 13.50 14.03
N ASP A 6 19.52 12.76 13.24
CA ASP A 6 18.79 13.23 12.06
C ASP A 6 19.70 13.72 10.92
N SER A 7 20.99 13.38 10.96
CA SER A 7 21.97 13.67 9.93
C SER A 7 21.78 12.76 8.72
N VAL A 8 21.73 13.34 7.52
CA VAL A 8 21.52 12.58 6.28
C VAL A 8 22.77 11.78 5.94
N LEU A 9 22.68 10.45 6.08
CA LEU A 9 23.74 9.51 5.70
C LEU A 9 23.70 9.18 4.21
N MET A 10 22.49 9.02 3.66
CA MET A 10 22.30 8.62 2.28
C MET A 10 20.97 9.10 1.74
N GLU A 11 20.98 9.56 0.49
CA GLU A 11 19.79 9.95 -0.23
C GLU A 11 19.87 9.51 -1.68
N GLN A 12 18.79 8.94 -2.19
CA GLN A 12 18.76 8.43 -3.55
C GLN A 12 17.38 8.59 -4.16
N SER A 13 17.36 8.82 -5.47
CA SER A 13 16.16 8.78 -6.28
C SER A 13 16.44 8.02 -7.58
N LYS A 14 15.44 7.27 -8.06
CA LYS A 14 15.58 6.42 -9.24
C LYS A 14 14.28 6.38 -10.03
N PHE A 15 14.41 6.56 -11.35
CA PHE A 15 13.28 6.43 -12.26
C PHE A 15 13.04 4.96 -12.63
N LEU A 16 11.84 4.45 -12.33
CA LEU A 16 11.48 3.04 -12.51
C LEU A 16 10.71 2.75 -13.80
N GLY A 17 10.48 3.75 -14.66
CA GLY A 17 9.64 3.58 -15.85
C GLY A 17 8.15 3.51 -15.50
N LYS A 18 7.36 2.85 -16.34
CA LYS A 18 5.92 2.66 -16.14
C LYS A 18 5.67 1.51 -15.16
N VAL A 19 5.56 1.84 -13.88
CA VAL A 19 5.23 0.90 -12.80
C VAL A 19 4.04 1.43 -11.99
N SER A 20 3.35 0.54 -11.25
CA SER A 20 2.32 1.01 -10.32
C SER A 20 2.95 1.71 -9.12
N VAL A 21 2.18 2.59 -8.44
CA VAL A 21 2.62 3.25 -7.20
C VAL A 21 3.05 2.22 -6.15
N TYR A 22 2.30 1.13 -6.02
CA TYR A 22 2.65 0.03 -5.12
C TYR A 22 4.01 -0.60 -5.48
N ASP A 23 4.25 -0.90 -6.77
CA ASP A 23 5.51 -1.50 -7.20
C ASP A 23 6.69 -0.54 -7.02
N ALA A 24 6.46 0.77 -7.16
CA ALA A 24 7.46 1.81 -6.89
C ALA A 24 7.79 1.89 -5.39
N ASN A 25 6.79 1.87 -4.51
CA ASN A 25 7.00 1.85 -3.06
C ASN A 25 7.74 0.59 -2.61
N CYS A 26 7.39 -0.58 -3.18
CA CYS A 26 8.14 -1.82 -2.93
C CYS A 26 9.60 -1.73 -3.40
N ALA A 27 9.86 -1.14 -4.58
CA ALA A 27 11.22 -0.98 -5.07
C ALA A 27 12.05 -0.07 -4.15
N ALA A 28 11.48 1.07 -3.76
CA ALA A 28 12.12 2.02 -2.88
C ALA A 28 12.45 1.38 -1.52
N LEU A 29 11.52 0.60 -0.96
CA LEU A 29 11.74 -0.09 0.31
C LEU A 29 12.82 -1.17 0.18
N VAL A 30 12.82 -1.98 -0.89
CA VAL A 30 13.88 -2.97 -1.13
C VAL A 30 15.26 -2.32 -1.25
N GLU A 31 15.36 -1.20 -1.99
CA GLU A 31 16.63 -0.47 -2.13
C GLU A 31 17.09 0.11 -0.79
N GLY A 32 16.19 0.75 -0.04
CA GLY A 32 16.50 1.30 1.29
C GLY A 32 16.95 0.23 2.30
N LEU A 33 16.25 -0.91 2.36
CA LEU A 33 16.64 -2.03 3.22
C LEU A 33 18.00 -2.61 2.83
N THR A 34 18.27 -2.70 1.52
CA THR A 34 19.56 -3.21 1.03
C THR A 34 20.69 -2.27 1.42
N ALA A 35 20.53 -0.97 1.19
CA ALA A 35 21.53 0.01 1.58
C ALA A 35 21.79 0.04 3.09
N ALA A 36 20.74 -0.06 3.91
CA ALA A 36 20.87 -0.10 5.37
C ALA A 36 21.61 -1.38 5.84
N ALA A 37 21.30 -2.54 5.24
CA ALA A 37 21.99 -3.78 5.54
C ALA A 37 23.48 -3.75 5.11
N GLU A 38 23.78 -3.22 3.92
CA GLU A 38 25.15 -3.04 3.42
C GLU A 38 25.95 -2.07 4.29
N ALA A 39 25.30 -1.07 4.89
CA ALA A 39 25.91 -0.15 5.85
C ALA A 39 26.07 -0.74 7.26
N GLY A 40 25.64 -2.00 7.51
CA GLY A 40 25.75 -2.65 8.82
C GLY A 40 24.79 -2.09 9.87
N VAL A 41 23.69 -1.47 9.46
CA VAL A 41 22.67 -0.94 10.39
C VAL A 41 21.99 -2.09 11.12
N LYS A 42 21.93 -2.01 12.45
CA LYS A 42 21.30 -3.02 13.32
C LYS A 42 19.86 -2.68 13.71
N ILE A 43 19.59 -1.39 13.93
CA ILE A 43 18.30 -0.86 14.35
C ILE A 43 17.78 0.03 13.24
N LEU A 44 16.63 -0.32 12.67
CA LEU A 44 16.06 0.38 11.53
C LEU A 44 14.59 0.77 11.78
N HIS A 45 14.33 2.07 11.68
CA HIS A 45 12.99 2.65 11.69
C HIS A 45 12.68 3.16 10.28
N VAL A 46 11.63 2.61 9.66
CA VAL A 46 11.22 2.96 8.29
C VAL A 46 9.96 3.80 8.32
N TYR A 47 10.02 4.96 7.66
CA TYR A 47 8.84 5.77 7.38
C TYR A 47 8.39 5.55 5.94
N CYS A 48 7.14 5.10 5.75
CA CYS A 48 6.58 4.80 4.44
C CYS A 48 5.22 5.45 4.24
N ASN A 49 5.00 6.08 3.09
CA ASN A 49 3.73 6.76 2.79
C ASN A 49 2.62 5.81 2.32
N SER A 50 2.96 4.53 2.11
CA SER A 50 2.04 3.53 1.58
C SER A 50 1.43 2.73 2.72
N HIS A 51 0.23 3.11 3.15
CA HIS A 51 -0.51 2.41 4.19
C HIS A 51 -0.60 0.90 3.94
N THR A 52 -0.91 0.50 2.71
CA THR A 52 -0.92 -0.91 2.29
C THR A 52 0.41 -1.62 2.54
N LEU A 53 1.52 -0.95 2.25
CA LEU A 53 2.84 -1.57 2.37
C LEU A 53 3.27 -1.65 3.83
N VAL A 54 2.98 -0.60 4.63
CA VAL A 54 3.18 -0.61 6.08
C VAL A 54 2.48 -1.81 6.71
N ASN A 55 1.17 -1.96 6.47
CA ASN A 55 0.38 -3.04 7.06
C ASN A 55 0.74 -4.44 6.54
N GLN A 56 1.17 -4.56 5.29
CA GLN A 56 1.65 -5.84 4.76
C GLN A 56 3.02 -6.23 5.35
N VAL A 57 3.91 -5.26 5.57
CA VAL A 57 5.25 -5.50 6.12
C VAL A 57 5.21 -5.66 7.63
N SER A 58 4.28 -5.01 8.35
CA SER A 58 4.03 -5.26 9.78
C SER A 58 3.35 -6.61 10.04
N GLY A 59 2.77 -7.23 9.00
CA GLY A 59 2.09 -8.51 9.08
C GLY A 59 0.60 -8.41 9.42
N GLU A 60 0.06 -7.19 9.54
CA GLU A 60 -1.38 -6.97 9.73
C GLU A 60 -2.19 -7.43 8.51
N TRP A 61 -1.66 -7.27 7.29
CA TRP A 61 -2.37 -7.58 6.04
C TRP A 61 -1.69 -8.69 5.25
N LYS A 62 -2.48 -9.69 4.81
CA LYS A 62 -2.00 -10.77 3.92
C LYS A 62 -2.13 -10.35 2.45
N SER A 63 -1.16 -10.76 1.62
CA SER A 63 -1.14 -10.54 0.17
C SER A 63 -1.22 -11.88 -0.56
N ASN A 64 -2.17 -12.02 -1.49
CA ASN A 64 -2.46 -13.28 -2.19
C ASN A 64 -1.97 -13.33 -3.65
N ILE A 65 -1.24 -12.30 -4.15
CA ILE A 65 -0.78 -12.25 -5.56
C ILE A 65 0.64 -12.81 -5.74
N PRO A 66 0.85 -13.88 -6.53
CA PRO A 66 2.18 -14.52 -6.71
C PRO A 66 3.31 -13.63 -7.25
N LYS A 67 3.01 -12.62 -8.09
CA LYS A 67 4.03 -11.71 -8.63
C LYS A 67 4.38 -10.56 -7.66
N ARG A 68 3.42 -10.09 -6.87
CA ARG A 68 3.64 -9.04 -5.85
C ARG A 68 4.18 -9.61 -4.54
N THR A 69 3.88 -10.88 -4.26
CA THR A 69 4.53 -11.63 -3.19
C THR A 69 6.03 -11.77 -3.41
N ARG A 70 6.59 -11.71 -4.64
CA ARG A 70 8.05 -11.75 -4.81
C ARG A 70 8.75 -10.56 -4.15
N ARG A 71 8.31 -9.33 -4.43
CA ARG A 71 8.94 -8.12 -3.83
C ARG A 71 8.60 -8.00 -2.35
N LEU A 72 7.36 -8.29 -1.96
CA LEU A 72 6.98 -8.31 -0.55
C LEU A 72 7.80 -9.36 0.22
N ARG A 73 8.00 -10.56 -0.32
CA ARG A 73 8.86 -11.58 0.28
C ARG A 73 10.30 -11.10 0.42
N GLN A 74 10.87 -10.44 -0.60
CA GLN A 74 12.20 -9.84 -0.49
C GLN A 74 12.29 -8.80 0.64
N ILE A 75 11.23 -8.00 0.84
CA ILE A 75 11.15 -7.04 1.94
C ILE A 75 11.11 -7.79 3.29
N LEU A 76 10.26 -8.82 3.39
CA LEU A 76 10.11 -9.64 4.60
C LEU A 76 11.37 -10.46 4.95
N GLU A 77 12.13 -10.92 3.96
CA GLU A 77 13.41 -11.59 4.16
C GLU A 77 14.50 -10.59 4.59
N LYS A 78 14.53 -9.40 3.98
CA LYS A 78 15.53 -8.37 4.30
C LYS A 78 15.32 -7.75 5.68
N ARG A 79 14.06 -7.56 6.12
CA ARG A 79 13.80 -7.00 7.46
C ARG A 79 14.34 -7.90 8.58
N GLU A 80 14.48 -9.21 8.34
CA GLU A 80 15.02 -10.17 9.32
C GLU A 80 16.53 -10.01 9.57
N GLN A 81 17.21 -9.19 8.76
CA GLN A 81 18.63 -8.88 8.91
C GLN A 81 18.90 -7.82 10.01
N PHE A 82 17.85 -7.18 10.53
CA PHE A 82 17.96 -6.13 11.53
C PHE A 82 17.60 -6.69 12.92
N GLU A 83 18.38 -6.32 13.93
CA GLU A 83 18.12 -6.69 15.34
C GLU A 83 16.82 -6.06 15.85
N LEU A 84 16.54 -4.83 15.40
CA LEU A 84 15.27 -4.17 15.63
C LEU A 84 14.77 -3.52 14.33
N PHE A 85 13.55 -3.86 13.94
CA PHE A 85 12.90 -3.32 12.75
C PHE A 85 11.52 -2.79 13.09
N SER A 86 11.22 -1.57 12.67
CA SER A 86 9.86 -1.02 12.68
C SER A 86 9.56 -0.28 11.38
N ILE A 87 8.28 -0.27 11.01
CA ILE A 87 7.79 0.47 9.85
C ILE A 87 6.51 1.18 10.22
N GLU A 88 6.45 2.48 9.95
CA GLU A 88 5.33 3.34 10.30
C GLU A 88 4.94 4.23 9.12
N ARG A 89 3.72 4.76 9.18
CA ARG A 89 3.28 5.77 8.23
C ARG A 89 3.99 7.08 8.53
N ALA A 90 4.62 7.68 7.52
CA ALA A 90 5.17 9.02 7.68
C ALA A 90 4.04 10.03 7.90
N GLU A 91 4.19 10.92 8.87
CA GLU A 91 3.33 12.09 8.99
C GLU A 91 3.62 13.09 7.86
N ASN A 92 2.62 13.92 7.53
CA ASN A 92 2.64 14.78 6.33
C ASN A 92 3.90 15.67 6.20
N HIS A 93 4.58 16.04 7.30
CA HIS A 93 5.72 16.95 7.27
C HIS A 93 7.04 16.28 6.80
N GLN A 94 7.30 15.01 7.14
CA GLN A 94 8.49 14.24 6.69
C GLN A 94 8.36 13.82 5.21
N ASN A 95 7.14 13.88 4.68
CA ASN A 95 6.78 13.42 3.36
C ASN A 95 7.05 14.44 2.24
N VAL A 96 7.17 15.73 2.57
CA VAL A 96 7.43 16.79 1.58
C VAL A 96 8.77 16.57 0.85
N TYR A 97 9.79 16.13 1.59
CA TYR A 97 11.14 15.90 1.05
C TYR A 97 11.25 14.64 0.19
N THR A 98 10.64 13.53 0.60
CA THR A 98 10.68 12.29 -0.20
C THR A 98 9.82 12.41 -1.47
N ALA A 99 8.71 13.16 -1.41
CA ALA A 99 7.91 13.48 -2.58
C ALA A 99 8.64 14.38 -3.58
N SER A 100 9.40 15.38 -3.11
CA SER A 100 10.17 16.27 -4.00
C SER A 100 11.23 15.49 -4.78
N LEU A 101 11.95 14.58 -4.13
CA LEU A 101 12.96 13.73 -4.78
C LEU A 101 12.36 12.77 -5.81
N ALA A 102 11.20 12.18 -5.52
CA ALA A 102 10.49 11.35 -6.48
C ALA A 102 10.07 12.16 -7.73
N LEU A 103 9.55 13.38 -7.52
CA LEU A 103 9.18 14.29 -8.60
C LEU A 103 10.40 14.76 -9.40
N GLU A 104 11.52 15.03 -8.74
CA GLU A 104 12.78 15.37 -9.41
C GLU A 104 13.28 14.24 -10.31
N ALA A 105 13.26 12.99 -9.86
CA ALA A 105 13.67 11.85 -10.69
C ALA A 105 12.79 11.71 -11.94
N ILE A 106 11.47 11.94 -11.81
CA ILE A 106 10.54 11.98 -12.93
C ILE A 106 10.86 13.15 -13.87
N ARG A 107 11.14 14.34 -13.31
CA ARG A 107 11.41 15.57 -14.07
C ARG A 107 12.74 15.51 -14.82
N LYS A 108 13.82 15.08 -14.17
CA LYS A 108 15.16 14.91 -14.76
C LYS A 108 15.11 13.97 -15.97
N LYS A 109 14.38 12.85 -15.86
CA LYS A 109 14.17 11.92 -16.98
C LYS A 109 13.27 12.49 -18.09
N ARG A 110 12.22 13.27 -17.77
CA ARG A 110 11.37 13.94 -18.77
C ARG A 110 12.18 14.89 -19.65
N VAL A 111 13.17 15.60 -19.10
CA VAL A 111 14.05 16.50 -19.86
C VAL A 111 15.00 15.70 -20.77
N GLU A 112 15.56 14.57 -20.30
CA GLU A 112 16.41 13.70 -21.13
C GLU A 112 15.67 13.08 -22.32
N VAL A 113 14.40 12.70 -22.14
CA VAL A 113 13.57 12.11 -23.22
C VAL A 113 13.11 13.19 -24.21
N PHE A 114 12.91 14.44 -23.75
CA PHE A 114 12.55 15.57 -24.62
C PHE A 114 13.72 15.99 -25.52
N PHE A 115 14.95 16.01 -25.01
CA PHE A 115 16.14 16.41 -25.78
C PHE A 115 16.54 15.39 -26.87
N LYS A 116 16.22 14.11 -26.67
CA LYS A 116 16.49 13.05 -27.67
C LYS A 116 15.50 13.06 -28.85
N ARG A 117 14.40 13.81 -28.79
CA ARG A 117 13.35 13.83 -29.83
C ARG A 117 13.63 14.82 -30.97
N SER A 118 14.66 15.66 -30.88
CA SER A 118 14.90 16.77 -31.84
C SER A 118 15.65 16.40 -33.13
N LYS A 119 15.82 15.11 -33.47
CA LYS A 119 16.41 14.67 -34.75
C LYS A 119 15.75 13.40 -35.31
N VAL A 120 14.48 13.46 -35.68
CA VAL A 120 13.91 12.54 -36.69
C VAL A 120 12.81 13.29 -37.44
N ASP A 121 12.93 13.34 -38.77
CA ASP A 121 11.96 13.91 -39.69
C ASP A 121 10.59 13.23 -39.58
N VAL A 122 9.54 14.04 -39.64
CA VAL A 122 8.14 13.62 -39.57
C VAL A 122 7.65 13.22 -40.96
N PRO A 123 7.05 12.03 -41.11
CA PRO A 123 5.88 11.89 -41.96
C PRO A 123 4.64 11.74 -41.08
N ALA A 124 3.68 12.61 -41.35
CA ALA A 124 2.33 12.49 -40.83
C ALA A 124 1.69 11.20 -41.33
N SER A 125 1.18 10.37 -40.42
CA SER A 125 -0.03 9.61 -40.68
C SER A 125 -0.71 9.32 -39.35
N GLN A 126 -1.85 9.96 -39.20
CA GLN A 126 -2.86 9.71 -38.19
C GLN A 126 -3.33 8.25 -38.32
N ASN A 127 -3.49 7.57 -37.18
CA ASN A 127 -4.56 6.63 -36.87
C ASN A 127 -4.29 6.07 -35.46
N ASP A 128 -4.69 6.85 -34.45
CA ASP A 128 -4.90 6.31 -33.11
C ASP A 128 -6.14 5.41 -33.18
N ASP A 129 -5.91 4.11 -33.35
CA ASP A 129 -6.94 3.09 -33.28
C ASP A 129 -7.40 2.93 -31.81
N TYR A 130 -8.30 3.83 -31.41
CA TYR A 130 -9.19 3.63 -30.27
C TYR A 130 -10.14 2.48 -30.63
N SER A 131 -9.63 1.26 -30.55
CA SER A 131 -10.44 0.07 -30.59
C SER A 131 -11.23 -0.03 -29.28
N SER A 132 -12.46 0.49 -29.34
CA SER A 132 -13.56 0.25 -28.41
C SER A 132 -13.79 -1.26 -28.28
N GLY A 133 -13.19 -1.85 -27.26
CA GLY A 133 -13.35 -3.26 -26.90
C GLY A 133 -13.70 -3.42 -25.42
N SER A 134 -15.00 -3.39 -25.12
CA SER A 134 -15.68 -3.89 -23.91
C SER A 134 -14.94 -3.71 -22.58
N LEU A 135 -15.28 -2.64 -21.86
CA LEU A 135 -14.90 -2.37 -20.47
C LEU A 135 -15.02 -3.63 -19.59
N LYS A 136 -13.89 -4.21 -19.18
CA LYS A 136 -13.88 -5.13 -18.05
C LYS A 136 -13.99 -4.29 -16.79
N ASN A 137 -15.18 -4.27 -16.19
CA ASN A 137 -15.50 -3.62 -14.92
C ASN A 137 -14.71 -4.25 -13.76
N VAL A 138 -13.42 -3.96 -13.65
CA VAL A 138 -12.55 -4.49 -12.59
C VAL A 138 -11.86 -3.36 -11.83
N GLU A 139 -11.97 -3.37 -10.51
CA GLU A 139 -11.27 -2.48 -9.59
C GLU A 139 -10.10 -3.22 -8.91
N GLN A 140 -9.06 -2.52 -8.45
CA GLN A 140 -7.93 -3.13 -7.71
C GLN A 140 -7.95 -2.92 -6.18
N CYS A 141 -8.19 -3.97 -5.39
CA CYS A 141 -8.37 -3.89 -3.93
C CYS A 141 -7.17 -3.22 -3.24
N PRO A 142 -7.34 -2.19 -2.39
CA PRO A 142 -6.19 -1.53 -1.74
C PRO A 142 -5.41 -2.40 -0.75
N ILE A 143 -5.98 -3.49 -0.24
CA ILE A 143 -5.34 -4.38 0.76
C ILE A 143 -4.52 -5.48 0.09
N CYS A 144 -5.16 -6.39 -0.66
CA CYS A 144 -4.47 -7.50 -1.34
C CYS A 144 -3.92 -7.12 -2.72
N VAL A 145 -4.27 -5.94 -3.22
CA VAL A 145 -3.86 -5.40 -4.52
C VAL A 145 -4.43 -6.21 -5.70
N GLU A 146 -5.39 -7.13 -5.48
CA GLU A 146 -6.01 -7.98 -6.51
C GLU A 146 -7.04 -7.22 -7.33
N LYS A 147 -7.15 -7.58 -8.62
CA LYS A 147 -8.23 -7.08 -9.47
C LYS A 147 -9.50 -7.87 -9.18
N VAL A 148 -10.58 -7.17 -8.88
CA VAL A 148 -11.88 -7.73 -8.50
C VAL A 148 -12.94 -7.08 -9.39
N SER A 149 -13.98 -7.83 -9.78
CA SER A 149 -15.10 -7.22 -10.50
C SER A 149 -15.73 -6.10 -9.67
N THR A 150 -16.28 -5.06 -10.30
CA THR A 150 -17.01 -3.98 -9.60
C THR A 150 -18.21 -4.49 -8.79
N THR A 151 -18.69 -5.69 -9.09
CA THR A 151 -19.73 -6.38 -8.32
C THR A 151 -19.19 -7.13 -7.10
N GLY A 152 -17.89 -7.39 -7.02
CA GLY A 152 -17.22 -8.13 -5.94
C GLY A 152 -16.49 -7.24 -4.93
N VAL A 153 -16.69 -5.92 -4.99
CA VAL A 153 -16.13 -4.96 -4.03
C VAL A 153 -17.17 -4.54 -3.00
N PHE A 154 -16.73 -4.33 -1.78
CA PHE A 154 -17.54 -3.77 -0.71
C PHE A 154 -17.12 -2.33 -0.45
N ARG A 155 -18.08 -1.40 -0.39
CA ARG A 155 -17.87 0.02 -0.10
C ARG A 155 -18.29 0.32 1.33
N VAL A 156 -17.37 0.84 2.14
CA VAL A 156 -17.63 1.15 3.55
C VAL A 156 -18.51 2.40 3.63
N LYS A 157 -19.74 2.26 4.17
CA LYS A 157 -20.64 3.41 4.38
C LYS A 157 -19.96 4.48 5.24
N GLY A 158 -20.22 5.75 4.92
CA GLY A 158 -19.60 6.90 5.58
C GLY A 158 -18.23 7.30 5.00
N CYS A 159 -17.61 6.48 4.15
CA CYS A 159 -16.43 6.88 3.38
C CYS A 159 -16.45 6.38 1.92
N LEU A 160 -15.49 6.82 1.11
CA LEU A 160 -15.35 6.38 -0.29
C LEU A 160 -14.42 5.16 -0.43
N HIS A 161 -13.97 4.57 0.68
CA HIS A 161 -13.06 3.43 0.66
C HIS A 161 -13.79 2.13 0.35
N TRP A 162 -13.10 1.27 -0.37
CA TRP A 162 -13.64 0.01 -0.84
C TRP A 162 -12.56 -1.07 -0.81
N PHE A 163 -12.98 -2.32 -0.64
CA PHE A 163 -12.10 -3.48 -0.54
C PHE A 163 -12.75 -4.70 -1.16
N CYS A 164 -11.95 -5.72 -1.49
CA CYS A 164 -12.52 -7.03 -1.80
C CYS A 164 -13.12 -7.65 -0.52
N VAL A 165 -14.12 -8.50 -0.71
CA VAL A 165 -14.82 -9.18 0.38
C VAL A 165 -13.86 -9.93 1.30
N SER A 166 -12.92 -10.70 0.75
CA SER A 166 -11.97 -11.50 1.54
C SER A 166 -11.10 -10.66 2.46
N CYS A 167 -10.52 -9.54 1.98
CA CYS A 167 -9.70 -8.67 2.82
C CYS A 167 -10.50 -7.99 3.92
N LEU A 168 -11.74 -7.62 3.63
CA LEU A 168 -12.59 -6.92 4.59
C LEU A 168 -13.06 -7.87 5.70
N THR A 169 -13.44 -9.10 5.34
CA THR A 169 -13.74 -10.17 6.30
C THR A 169 -12.54 -10.47 7.20
N GLN A 170 -11.35 -10.63 6.62
CA GLN A 170 -10.14 -10.89 7.41
C GLN A 170 -9.81 -9.72 8.36
N HIS A 171 -9.99 -8.47 7.92
CA HIS A 171 -9.78 -7.30 8.78
C HIS A 171 -10.76 -7.29 9.95
N VAL A 172 -12.05 -7.55 9.70
CA VAL A 172 -13.06 -7.67 10.77
C VAL A 172 -12.68 -8.77 11.74
N GLU A 173 -12.31 -9.95 11.24
CA GLU A 173 -11.91 -11.10 12.06
C GLU A 173 -10.74 -10.78 12.99
N ILE A 174 -9.67 -10.16 12.47
CA ILE A 174 -8.49 -9.79 13.26
C ILE A 174 -8.86 -8.78 14.35
N ARG A 175 -9.68 -7.76 14.03
CA ARG A 175 -10.06 -6.70 14.97
C ARG A 175 -10.99 -7.22 16.06
N VAL A 176 -11.95 -8.10 15.72
CA VAL A 176 -12.81 -8.79 16.69
C VAL A 176 -11.99 -9.65 17.64
N LYS A 177 -11.10 -10.50 17.12
CA LYS A 177 -10.23 -11.36 17.93
C LYS A 177 -9.27 -10.59 18.84
N SER A 178 -8.99 -9.34 18.49
CA SER A 178 -8.15 -8.43 19.26
C SER A 178 -8.97 -7.48 20.17
N ASN A 179 -10.26 -7.73 20.36
CA ASN A 179 -11.21 -6.90 21.13
C ASN A 179 -11.29 -5.43 20.69
N GLN A 180 -10.99 -5.13 19.42
CA GLN A 180 -11.01 -3.78 18.84
C GLN A 180 -12.35 -3.52 18.13
N VAL A 181 -13.40 -3.42 18.94
CA VAL A 181 -14.77 -3.09 18.49
C VAL A 181 -15.18 -1.71 19.06
N PRO A 182 -15.91 -0.86 18.30
CA PRO A 182 -16.36 -1.03 16.92
C PRO A 182 -15.21 -1.03 15.90
N VAL A 183 -15.32 -1.86 14.86
CA VAL A 183 -14.23 -2.07 13.89
C VAL A 183 -14.07 -0.86 12.98
N LYS A 184 -12.92 -0.19 13.01
CA LYS A 184 -12.59 0.92 12.10
C LYS A 184 -12.41 0.47 10.65
N CYS A 185 -12.63 1.39 9.71
CA CYS A 185 -12.27 1.22 8.29
C CYS A 185 -10.79 0.78 8.13
N PRO A 186 -10.45 -0.17 7.24
CA PRO A 186 -9.07 -0.60 7.04
C PRO A 186 -8.12 0.51 6.59
N GLN A 187 -8.60 1.62 6.02
CA GLN A 187 -7.74 2.77 5.70
C GLN A 187 -7.47 3.70 6.90
N ASP A 188 -7.91 3.30 8.09
CA ASP A 188 -7.81 4.05 9.35
C ASP A 188 -8.34 5.49 9.22
N CYS A 189 -9.46 5.63 8.50
CA CYS A 189 -10.22 6.88 8.49
C CYS A 189 -11.22 6.92 9.66
N SER A 190 -11.87 8.06 9.87
CA SER A 190 -12.79 8.28 10.99
C SER A 190 -14.10 7.46 10.93
N ASN A 191 -14.26 6.56 9.96
CA ASN A 191 -15.48 5.76 9.79
C ASN A 191 -15.31 4.33 10.29
N PHE A 192 -16.41 3.77 10.80
CA PHE A 192 -16.50 2.40 11.29
C PHE A 192 -17.22 1.50 10.29
N ILE A 193 -16.86 0.22 10.31
CA ILE A 193 -17.52 -0.83 9.54
C ILE A 193 -18.86 -1.12 10.21
N ASN A 194 -19.95 -0.94 9.46
CA ASN A 194 -21.26 -1.42 9.89
C ASN A 194 -21.34 -2.94 9.67
N ILE A 195 -21.25 -3.72 10.75
CA ILE A 195 -21.22 -5.19 10.72
C ILE A 195 -22.54 -5.81 10.26
N ASP A 196 -23.70 -5.15 10.43
CA ASP A 196 -25.00 -5.65 9.95
C ASP A 196 -25.03 -5.83 8.44
N GLN A 197 -24.23 -5.06 7.70
CA GLN A 197 -24.09 -5.20 6.25
C GLN A 197 -23.31 -6.45 5.81
N TYR A 198 -22.62 -7.10 6.75
CA TYR A 198 -21.77 -8.26 6.49
C TYR A 198 -22.36 -9.55 7.04
N GLN A 199 -23.59 -9.54 7.56
CA GLN A 199 -24.27 -10.74 8.07
C GLN A 199 -24.26 -11.92 7.07
N ASN A 200 -24.29 -11.62 5.77
CA ASN A 200 -24.28 -12.62 4.69
C ASN A 200 -22.87 -13.05 4.24
N ILE A 201 -21.83 -12.44 4.81
CA ILE A 201 -20.43 -12.57 4.39
C ILE A 201 -19.55 -13.09 5.54
N LEU A 202 -19.86 -12.71 6.78
CA LEU A 202 -19.16 -13.20 7.98
C LEU A 202 -19.66 -14.59 8.35
N SER A 203 -18.80 -15.38 8.99
CA SER A 203 -19.26 -16.59 9.65
C SER A 203 -20.21 -16.24 10.80
N PRO A 204 -21.21 -17.09 11.10
CA PRO A 204 -22.10 -16.88 12.25
C PRO A 204 -21.33 -16.69 13.57
N GLU A 205 -20.27 -17.48 13.76
CA GLU A 205 -19.37 -17.40 14.92
C GLU A 205 -18.74 -16.00 15.07
N LEU A 206 -18.20 -15.44 13.98
CA LEU A 206 -17.57 -14.12 14.02
C LEU A 206 -18.58 -12.99 14.32
N PHE A 207 -19.82 -13.14 13.82
CA PHE A 207 -20.89 -12.19 14.10
C PHE A 207 -21.32 -12.24 15.59
N GLU A 208 -21.45 -13.44 16.16
CA GLU A 208 -21.76 -13.62 17.58
C GLU A 208 -20.66 -13.04 18.48
N ASP A 209 -19.39 -13.28 18.16
CA ASP A 209 -18.26 -12.75 18.93
C ASP A 209 -18.23 -11.21 18.89
N TYR A 210 -18.47 -10.60 17.73
CA TYR A 210 -18.61 -9.16 17.62
C TYR A 210 -19.78 -8.65 18.48
N ALA A 211 -20.95 -9.27 18.40
CA ALA A 211 -22.13 -8.86 19.16
C ALA A 211 -21.88 -8.95 20.68
N LYS A 212 -21.26 -10.03 21.16
CA LYS A 212 -20.86 -10.19 22.57
C LYS A 212 -19.91 -9.06 22.99
N LEU A 213 -18.88 -8.77 22.20
CA LEU A 213 -17.91 -7.74 22.54
C LEU A 213 -18.53 -6.34 22.55
N VAL A 214 -19.41 -5.99 21.61
CA VAL A 214 -20.09 -4.68 21.62
C VAL A 214 -21.03 -4.54 22.82
N LEU A 215 -21.71 -5.61 23.23
CA LEU A 215 -22.58 -5.59 24.42
C LEU A 215 -21.79 -5.51 25.73
N HIS A 216 -20.61 -6.11 25.79
CA HIS A 216 -19.76 -6.17 26.99
C HIS A 216 -18.71 -5.05 27.08
N ASN A 217 -18.55 -4.25 26.02
CA ASN A 217 -17.60 -3.14 25.96
C ASN A 217 -18.36 -1.81 25.78
N PRO A 218 -19.06 -1.32 26.83
CA PRO A 218 -19.80 -0.07 26.76
C PRO A 218 -18.84 1.10 26.92
N GLN A 219 -18.06 1.44 25.89
CA GLN A 219 -17.30 2.70 25.87
C GLN A 219 -17.40 3.37 24.50
N THR A 220 -18.20 4.43 24.50
CA THR A 220 -18.03 5.67 23.71
C THR A 220 -16.67 6.30 23.96
#